data_AF-A0A965MAF2-F1
#
_entry.id   AF-A0A965MAF2-F1
#
_cell.length_a   1.000
_cell.length_b   1.000
_cell.length_c   1.000
_cell.angle_alpha   90.00
_cell.angle_beta   90.00
_cell.angle_gamma   90.00
#
_symmetry.space_group_name_H-M   'P 1'
#
loop_
_entity.id
_entity.type
_entity.pdbx_description
1 polymer ?
#
loop_
_entity_poly.entity_id
_entity_poly.type
_entity_poly.pdbx_seq_one_letter_code
_entity_poly.pdbx_strand_id
1 'polypeptide(L)'
;MARHSRYLLLVKYSSDEWLRLRAGLVFLAFLAYYLTTAYLLPYGAGPDYSAHYDGAKFLFAHERLAVLPDDASALQFTPYGSTRALRPPLAYIAAAGVAKALSWTSIDLKILFRAGSALFGALTVWLAFLTIARFSKSQSSALVGALAIGLLPQFTFIASHLNDDSAAIFSVTFLIYCLSRTLEGRAPGSLALMTGLAFGLVLISKFTAWLFLPTAGLIMLLFARPERGQWLKGIAGFSAGVLIGGGWWIAFNIWHYGWSDPLLFKISSEISQQFGRIKPEDVKGFAASGISFSELILGDYKNFIDETLAATIGNLDWLRLRVGAPQYSVYLLVLMIAIGYLLARWLMAIGSWISGRGINEPRRLGFESLLFGAVVFQFLIYAYYQWQQEVQVQGKYLLPVLLIVVMLFISAMQAIGRHRWIHQNLPVLSFGSHSVGRRISVFPILAVVILISVHVDALTRFVVPFYSPPAQILGLGRFESLNLADRNIVSTTRNLTLNVIEEGWEIHATSRDPQIEFHPAVCNSFTANNLMAISIKSDTDGLMQLFWSDGRGFAARQGESSMAVRFLAGEQRILLAVGNGPCKQLRLDPTNQMNSTILIRSIEIAPLSIRRRPFYLRIFKSLSTND
;
A
#
# COMPACT_ATOMS: atom_id res chain seq x y z
N MET A 1 49.53 6.44 -29.53
CA MET A 1 48.08 6.13 -29.60
C MET A 1 47.68 4.79 -28.94
N ALA A 2 48.40 3.68 -29.15
CA ALA A 2 48.01 2.36 -28.62
C ALA A 2 47.97 2.23 -27.07
N ARG A 3 48.84 2.94 -26.33
CA ARG A 3 48.86 2.95 -24.85
C ARG A 3 47.64 3.64 -24.22
N HIS A 4 47.13 4.70 -24.85
CA HIS A 4 45.96 5.44 -24.36
C HIS A 4 44.66 4.65 -24.56
N SER A 5 44.55 3.92 -25.68
CA SER A 5 43.42 3.02 -25.95
C SER A 5 43.36 1.85 -24.95
N ARG A 6 44.50 1.22 -24.62
CA ARG A 6 44.56 0.16 -23.59
C ARG A 6 44.19 0.67 -22.19
N TYR A 7 44.61 1.87 -21.82
CA TYR A 7 44.26 2.47 -20.52
C TYR A 7 42.75 2.76 -20.39
N LEU A 8 42.13 3.31 -21.44
CA LEU A 8 40.68 3.56 -21.48
C LEU A 8 39.87 2.26 -21.43
N LEU A 9 40.35 1.19 -22.07
CA LEU A 9 39.72 -0.13 -22.00
C LEU A 9 39.82 -0.75 -20.60
N LEU A 10 40.98 -0.66 -19.94
CA LEU A 10 41.18 -1.16 -18.57
C LEU A 10 40.35 -0.39 -17.53
N VAL A 11 40.27 0.94 -17.65
CA VAL A 11 39.46 1.79 -16.76
C VAL A 11 37.96 1.52 -16.95
N LYS A 12 37.50 1.36 -18.20
CA LYS A 12 36.10 1.02 -18.50
C LYS A 12 35.74 -0.39 -17.99
N TYR A 13 36.61 -1.38 -18.22
CA TYR A 13 36.44 -2.75 -17.74
C TYR A 13 36.35 -2.82 -16.21
N SER A 14 37.27 -2.16 -15.51
CA SER A 14 37.24 -2.06 -14.04
C SER A 14 35.96 -1.37 -13.54
N SER A 15 35.51 -0.30 -14.21
CA SER A 15 34.31 0.43 -13.79
C SER A 15 33.00 -0.39 -13.93
N ASP A 16 32.90 -1.25 -14.95
CA ASP A 16 31.75 -2.13 -15.16
C ASP A 16 31.72 -3.29 -14.16
N GLU A 17 32.89 -3.81 -13.77
CA GLU A 17 33.01 -4.85 -12.75
C GLU A 17 32.55 -4.35 -11.36
N TRP A 18 33.03 -3.16 -10.94
CA TRP A 18 32.60 -2.53 -9.69
C TRP A 18 31.10 -2.20 -9.68
N LEU A 19 30.54 -1.81 -10.84
CA LEU A 19 29.10 -1.58 -10.95
C LEU A 19 28.31 -2.88 -10.73
N ARG A 20 28.75 -3.99 -11.33
CA ARG A 20 28.12 -5.31 -11.16
C ARG A 20 28.19 -5.78 -9.71
N LEU A 21 29.35 -5.65 -9.08
CA LEU A 21 29.54 -6.04 -7.67
C LEU A 21 28.64 -5.23 -6.74
N ARG A 22 28.60 -3.91 -6.90
CA ARG A 22 27.72 -3.03 -6.10
C ARG A 22 26.24 -3.31 -6.35
N ALA A 23 25.85 -3.54 -7.60
CA ALA A 23 24.48 -3.95 -7.92
C ALA A 23 24.12 -5.28 -7.23
N GLY A 24 25.02 -6.26 -7.25
CA GLY A 24 24.86 -7.53 -6.54
C GLY A 24 24.69 -7.35 -5.02
N LEU A 25 25.48 -6.47 -4.40
CA LEU A 25 25.32 -6.14 -2.98
C LEU A 25 23.97 -5.48 -2.67
N VAL A 26 23.52 -4.53 -3.52
CA VAL A 26 22.20 -3.91 -3.38
C VAL A 26 21.10 -4.96 -3.46
N PHE A 27 21.17 -5.88 -4.43
CA PHE A 27 20.22 -6.98 -4.57
C PHE A 27 20.18 -7.85 -3.30
N LEU A 28 21.34 -8.33 -2.84
CA LEU A 28 21.42 -9.21 -1.67
C LEU A 28 20.95 -8.54 -0.39
N ALA A 29 21.31 -7.27 -0.17
CA ALA A 29 20.89 -6.50 1.00
C ALA A 29 19.38 -6.33 1.05
N PHE A 30 18.75 -5.95 -0.06
CA PHE A 30 17.30 -5.79 -0.13
C PHE A 30 16.55 -7.12 -0.13
N LEU A 31 17.11 -8.18 -0.71
CA LEU A 31 16.53 -9.52 -0.62
C LEU A 31 16.51 -10.00 0.83
N ALA A 32 17.63 -9.90 1.54
CA ALA A 32 17.71 -10.24 2.96
C ALA A 32 16.73 -9.40 3.79
N TYR A 33 16.66 -8.09 3.52
CA TYR A 33 15.73 -7.19 4.18
C TYR A 33 14.26 -7.59 3.96
N TYR A 34 13.82 -7.80 2.71
CA TYR A 34 12.43 -8.17 2.41
C TYR A 34 12.05 -9.57 2.88
N LEU A 35 12.99 -10.53 2.86
CA LEU A 35 12.75 -11.85 3.47
C LEU A 35 12.58 -11.74 4.99
N THR A 36 13.39 -10.90 5.64
CA THR A 36 13.28 -10.66 7.09
C THR A 36 11.93 -10.01 7.43
N THR A 37 11.53 -8.97 6.69
CA THR A 37 10.24 -8.33 6.93
C THR A 37 9.07 -9.24 6.55
N ALA A 38 9.20 -10.08 5.52
CA ALA A 38 8.20 -11.08 5.16
C ALA A 38 8.00 -12.16 6.24
N TYR A 39 9.07 -12.50 6.95
CA TYR A 39 9.02 -13.42 8.10
C TYR A 39 8.36 -12.75 9.33
N LEU A 40 8.68 -11.49 9.60
CA LEU A 40 8.17 -10.75 10.76
C LEU A 40 6.73 -10.27 10.60
N LEU A 41 6.28 -9.99 9.38
CA LEU A 41 4.94 -9.47 9.13
C LEU A 41 3.87 -10.53 9.43
N PRO A 42 2.80 -10.25 10.20
CA PRO A 42 1.77 -11.23 10.50
C PRO A 42 1.06 -11.80 9.26
N TYR A 43 0.48 -13.00 9.39
CA TYR A 43 -0.40 -13.55 8.37
C TYR A 43 -1.67 -12.70 8.23
N GLY A 44 -2.12 -12.46 7.00
CA GLY A 44 -3.30 -11.62 6.74
C GLY A 44 -3.08 -10.10 6.76
N ALA A 45 -1.86 -9.61 7.01
CA ALA A 45 -1.56 -8.17 6.99
C ALA A 45 -1.83 -7.51 5.62
N GLY A 46 -1.52 -8.23 4.54
CA GLY A 46 -1.83 -7.76 3.18
C GLY A 46 -3.31 -7.88 2.82
N PRO A 47 -3.88 -6.95 2.03
CA PRO A 47 -5.23 -7.07 1.52
C PRO A 47 -5.39 -8.33 0.67
N ASP A 48 -6.59 -8.93 0.69
CA ASP A 48 -6.93 -10.14 -0.08
C ASP A 48 -5.98 -11.33 0.13
N TYR A 49 -5.35 -11.42 1.32
CA TYR A 49 -4.35 -12.42 1.64
C TYR A 49 -4.78 -13.86 1.31
N SER A 50 -6.01 -14.23 1.66
CA SER A 50 -6.52 -15.59 1.44
C SER A 50 -6.59 -15.95 -0.04
N ALA A 51 -7.12 -15.04 -0.87
CA ALA A 51 -7.23 -15.24 -2.31
C ALA A 51 -5.85 -15.28 -2.99
N HIS A 52 -4.90 -14.46 -2.54
CA HIS A 52 -3.52 -14.51 -3.05
C HIS A 52 -2.82 -15.82 -2.69
N TYR A 53 -2.94 -16.24 -1.42
CA TYR A 53 -2.37 -17.49 -0.94
C TYR A 53 -2.90 -18.69 -1.72
N ASP A 54 -4.20 -18.72 -1.95
CA ASP A 54 -4.88 -19.81 -2.63
C ASP A 54 -4.46 -19.95 -4.11
N GLY A 55 -4.33 -18.84 -4.83
CA GLY A 55 -3.78 -18.84 -6.20
C GLY A 55 -2.36 -19.40 -6.28
N ALA A 56 -1.48 -19.06 -5.33
CA ALA A 56 -0.13 -19.65 -5.26
C ALA A 56 -0.16 -21.13 -4.85
N LYS A 57 -1.03 -21.49 -3.89
CA LYS A 57 -1.20 -22.87 -3.44
C LYS A 57 -1.69 -23.78 -4.56
N PHE A 58 -2.63 -23.32 -5.38
CA PHE A 58 -3.12 -24.08 -6.52
C PHE A 58 -1.99 -24.44 -7.49
N LEU A 59 -1.17 -23.46 -7.88
CA LEU A 59 -0.01 -23.66 -8.76
C LEU A 59 1.07 -24.54 -8.13
N PHE A 60 1.28 -24.40 -6.82
CA PHE A 60 2.20 -25.25 -6.09
C PHE A 60 1.78 -26.72 -6.12
N ALA A 61 0.49 -26.99 -5.91
CA ALA A 61 -0.06 -28.34 -5.83
C ALA A 61 -0.30 -29.02 -7.19
N HIS A 62 -0.80 -28.28 -8.18
CA HIS A 62 -1.25 -28.85 -9.47
C HIS A 62 -0.30 -28.61 -10.63
N GLU A 63 0.69 -27.73 -10.46
CA GLU A 63 1.70 -27.40 -11.49
C GLU A 63 1.15 -26.86 -12.81
N ARG A 64 -0.10 -26.40 -12.81
CA ARG A 64 -0.80 -25.79 -13.95
C ARG A 64 -1.59 -24.56 -13.52
N LEU A 65 -1.92 -23.71 -14.49
CA LEU A 65 -2.90 -22.65 -14.26
C LEU A 65 -4.28 -23.27 -14.03
N ALA A 66 -5.07 -22.63 -13.17
CA ALA A 66 -6.46 -23.02 -12.95
C ALA A 66 -7.32 -22.65 -14.16
N VAL A 67 -8.30 -23.49 -14.45
CA VAL A 67 -9.30 -23.31 -15.50
C VAL A 67 -10.68 -23.36 -14.85
N LEU A 68 -11.47 -22.32 -15.07
CA LEU A 68 -12.80 -22.18 -14.49
C LEU A 68 -13.88 -22.48 -15.53
N PRO A 69 -15.05 -22.98 -15.12
CA PRO A 69 -15.48 -23.22 -13.73
C PRO A 69 -14.96 -24.52 -13.09
N ASP A 70 -14.26 -25.38 -13.85
CA ASP A 70 -13.87 -26.74 -13.42
C ASP A 70 -13.09 -26.77 -12.09
N ASP A 71 -12.15 -25.83 -11.91
CA ASP A 71 -11.32 -25.75 -10.71
C ASP A 71 -11.91 -24.89 -9.57
N ALA A 72 -13.16 -24.44 -9.68
CA ALA A 72 -13.75 -23.51 -8.71
C ALA A 72 -13.78 -24.07 -7.29
N SER A 73 -13.96 -25.38 -7.14
CA SER A 73 -14.00 -26.07 -5.84
C SER A 73 -12.66 -26.07 -5.11
N ALA A 74 -11.55 -25.95 -5.85
CA ALA A 74 -10.20 -25.89 -5.31
C ALA A 74 -9.75 -24.46 -4.98
N LEU A 75 -10.61 -23.46 -5.21
CA LEU A 75 -10.27 -22.04 -5.11
C LEU A 75 -11.10 -21.28 -4.07
N GLN A 76 -10.53 -20.19 -3.55
CA GLN A 76 -11.21 -19.22 -2.70
C GLN A 76 -11.63 -17.97 -3.47
N PHE A 77 -12.83 -17.48 -3.13
CA PHE A 77 -13.42 -16.28 -3.71
C PHE A 77 -13.47 -15.15 -2.68
N THR A 78 -13.08 -13.96 -3.12
CA THR A 78 -13.23 -12.71 -2.37
C THR A 78 -14.71 -12.36 -2.17
N PRO A 79 -15.06 -11.40 -1.30
CA PRO A 79 -16.44 -10.89 -1.19
C PRO A 79 -17.05 -10.41 -2.51
N TYR A 80 -16.22 -9.94 -3.45
CA TYR A 80 -16.60 -9.56 -4.81
C TYR A 80 -16.84 -10.76 -5.75
N GLY A 81 -16.72 -12.00 -5.26
CA GLY A 81 -16.77 -13.21 -6.09
C GLY A 81 -15.57 -13.36 -7.01
N SER A 82 -14.50 -12.58 -6.83
CA SER A 82 -13.28 -12.69 -7.65
C SER A 82 -12.27 -13.66 -7.03
N THR A 83 -11.52 -14.36 -7.88
CA THR A 83 -10.36 -15.19 -7.49
C THR A 83 -9.08 -14.62 -8.11
N ARG A 84 -7.94 -14.86 -7.45
CA ARG A 84 -6.64 -14.46 -7.97
C ARG A 84 -6.11 -15.39 -9.06
N ALA A 85 -6.72 -16.55 -9.25
CA ALA A 85 -6.41 -17.49 -10.32
C ALA A 85 -6.73 -16.96 -11.74
N LEU A 86 -7.72 -16.06 -11.87
CA LEU A 86 -8.07 -15.41 -13.14
C LEU A 86 -7.24 -14.15 -13.43
N ARG A 87 -6.31 -13.79 -12.54
CA ARG A 87 -5.40 -12.67 -12.79
C ARG A 87 -4.17 -13.13 -13.56
N PRO A 88 -3.46 -12.20 -14.23
CA PRO A 88 -2.16 -12.47 -14.80
C PRO A 88 -1.22 -13.22 -13.80
N PRO A 89 -0.60 -14.34 -14.19
CA PRO A 89 -0.15 -15.35 -13.23
C PRO A 89 1.28 -15.17 -12.69
N LEU A 90 2.06 -14.18 -13.16
CA LEU A 90 3.50 -14.08 -12.88
C LEU A 90 3.85 -14.13 -11.39
N ALA A 91 3.09 -13.40 -10.57
CA ALA A 91 3.33 -13.35 -9.12
C ALA A 91 3.18 -14.73 -8.46
N TYR A 92 2.17 -15.49 -8.87
CA TYR A 92 1.87 -16.80 -8.30
C TYR A 92 2.77 -17.90 -8.86
N ILE A 93 3.17 -17.80 -10.14
CA ILE A 93 4.20 -18.68 -10.72
C ILE A 93 5.51 -18.52 -9.97
N ALA A 94 5.95 -17.28 -9.73
CA ALA A 94 7.18 -17.02 -8.97
C ALA A 94 7.07 -17.49 -7.52
N ALA A 95 5.94 -17.21 -6.84
CA ALA A 95 5.71 -17.67 -5.48
C ALA A 95 5.75 -19.21 -5.36
N ALA A 96 5.03 -19.92 -6.23
CA ALA A 96 5.01 -21.37 -6.26
C ALA A 96 6.39 -21.94 -6.63
N GLY A 97 7.08 -21.36 -7.61
CA GLY A 97 8.41 -21.79 -8.03
C GLY A 97 9.46 -21.64 -6.94
N VAL A 98 9.50 -20.49 -6.26
CA VAL A 98 10.41 -20.27 -5.12
C VAL A 98 10.07 -21.20 -3.97
N ALA A 99 8.79 -21.38 -3.66
CA ALA A 99 8.37 -22.32 -2.62
C ALA A 99 8.76 -23.78 -2.96
N LYS A 100 8.66 -24.20 -4.23
CA LYS A 100 9.14 -25.54 -4.65
C LYS A 100 10.64 -25.68 -4.51
N ALA A 101 11.41 -24.67 -4.93
CA ALA A 101 12.87 -24.67 -4.79
C ALA A 101 13.33 -24.70 -3.33
N LEU A 102 12.49 -24.25 -2.40
CA LEU A 102 12.74 -24.21 -0.97
C LEU A 102 11.89 -25.20 -0.17
N SER A 103 11.20 -26.14 -0.83
CA SER A 103 10.29 -27.09 -0.16
C SER A 103 11.03 -28.07 0.76
N TRP A 104 12.33 -28.26 0.53
CA TRP A 104 13.23 -29.00 1.41
C TRP A 104 13.52 -28.28 2.74
N THR A 105 13.19 -26.99 2.84
CA THR A 105 13.29 -26.25 4.09
C THR A 105 12.05 -26.53 4.95
N SER A 106 12.22 -26.64 6.28
CA SER A 106 11.10 -26.81 7.22
C SER A 106 10.30 -25.52 7.47
N ILE A 107 10.38 -24.56 6.55
CA ILE A 107 9.72 -23.25 6.65
C ILE A 107 8.25 -23.40 6.23
N ASP A 108 7.35 -22.75 6.96
CA ASP A 108 5.91 -22.71 6.62
C ASP A 108 5.70 -22.21 5.19
N LEU A 109 4.89 -22.93 4.41
CA LEU A 109 4.56 -22.62 3.03
C LEU A 109 3.99 -21.20 2.87
N LYS A 110 3.27 -20.68 3.87
CA LYS A 110 2.75 -19.30 3.90
C LYS A 110 3.87 -18.27 3.85
N ILE A 111 5.02 -18.57 4.46
CA ILE A 111 6.21 -17.72 4.43
C ILE A 111 6.94 -17.91 3.10
N LEU A 112 7.09 -19.15 2.64
CA LEU A 112 7.76 -19.45 1.37
C LEU A 112 7.11 -18.75 0.17
N PHE A 113 5.77 -18.68 0.11
CA PHE A 113 5.11 -17.96 -0.98
C PHE A 113 5.42 -16.45 -0.98
N ARG A 114 5.68 -15.84 0.17
CA ARG A 114 6.07 -14.42 0.26
C ARG A 114 7.46 -14.16 -0.32
N ALA A 115 8.32 -15.18 -0.37
CA ALA A 115 9.65 -15.05 -0.95
C ALA A 115 9.62 -14.70 -2.44
N GLY A 116 8.55 -15.06 -3.17
CA GLY A 116 8.34 -14.60 -4.55
C GLY A 116 8.19 -13.08 -4.67
N SER A 117 7.37 -12.47 -3.80
CA SER A 117 7.24 -11.01 -3.73
C SER A 117 8.52 -10.32 -3.26
N ALA A 118 9.21 -10.90 -2.27
CA ALA A 118 10.51 -10.38 -1.81
C ALA A 118 11.58 -10.41 -2.92
N LEU A 119 11.61 -11.48 -3.72
CA LEU A 119 12.49 -11.59 -4.88
C LEU A 119 12.19 -10.50 -5.91
N PHE A 120 10.92 -10.30 -6.28
CA PHE A 120 10.54 -9.22 -7.20
C PHE A 120 10.88 -7.83 -6.64
N GLY A 121 10.67 -7.62 -5.34
CA GLY A 121 11.08 -6.40 -4.66
C GLY A 121 12.58 -6.14 -4.77
N ALA A 122 13.41 -7.14 -4.48
CA ALA A 122 14.86 -7.04 -4.57
C ALA A 122 15.35 -6.82 -6.01
N LEU A 123 14.79 -7.55 -6.98
CA LEU A 123 15.08 -7.39 -8.40
C LEU A 123 14.69 -5.99 -8.92
N THR A 124 13.59 -5.43 -8.42
CA THR A 124 13.17 -4.05 -8.74
C THR A 124 14.22 -3.05 -8.28
N VAL A 125 14.67 -3.13 -7.02
CA VAL A 125 15.68 -2.19 -6.49
C VAL A 125 17.03 -2.36 -7.20
N TRP A 126 17.41 -3.60 -7.51
CA TRP A 126 18.58 -3.91 -8.32
C TRP A 126 18.52 -3.27 -9.72
N LEU A 127 17.40 -3.44 -10.43
CA LEU A 127 17.19 -2.82 -11.74
C LEU A 127 17.13 -1.30 -11.65
N ALA A 128 16.52 -0.74 -10.61
CA ALA A 128 16.50 0.70 -10.38
C ALA A 128 17.91 1.26 -10.20
N PHE A 129 18.75 0.60 -9.40
CA PHE A 129 20.16 0.95 -9.24
C PHE A 129 20.88 0.95 -10.59
N LEU A 130 20.73 -0.13 -11.37
CA LEU A 130 21.37 -0.26 -12.68
C LEU A 130 20.88 0.78 -13.69
N THR A 131 19.58 1.10 -13.68
CA THR A 131 18.97 2.09 -14.56
C THR A 131 19.48 3.48 -14.22
N ILE A 132 19.43 3.85 -12.94
CA ILE A 132 19.85 5.18 -12.48
C ILE A 132 21.37 5.34 -12.63
N ALA A 133 22.17 4.31 -12.35
CA ALA A 133 23.62 4.37 -12.52
C ALA A 133 24.00 4.69 -13.96
N ARG A 134 23.31 4.08 -14.93
CA ARG A 134 23.53 4.35 -16.37
C ARG A 134 22.97 5.70 -16.79
N PHE A 135 21.71 5.97 -16.46
CA PHE A 135 21.01 7.19 -16.85
C PHE A 135 21.67 8.46 -16.30
N SER A 136 22.10 8.41 -15.04
CA SER A 136 22.74 9.51 -14.32
C SER A 136 24.27 9.50 -14.43
N LYS A 137 24.88 8.41 -14.92
CA LYS A 137 26.33 8.16 -14.94
C LYS A 137 26.98 8.31 -13.55
N SER A 138 26.24 8.03 -12.48
CA SER A 138 26.66 8.21 -11.09
C SER A 138 26.18 7.05 -10.21
N GLN A 139 27.13 6.32 -9.63
CA GLN A 139 26.82 5.20 -8.73
C GLN A 139 26.27 5.68 -7.37
N SER A 140 26.70 6.86 -6.91
CA SER A 140 26.15 7.46 -5.68
C SER A 140 24.70 7.87 -5.86
N SER A 141 24.36 8.46 -7.02
CA SER A 141 22.97 8.79 -7.36
C SER A 141 22.11 7.55 -7.52
N ALA A 142 22.69 6.47 -8.07
CA ALA A 142 22.04 5.17 -8.16
C ALA A 142 21.72 4.58 -6.79
N LEU A 143 22.64 4.68 -5.83
CA LEU A 143 22.39 4.24 -4.45
C LEU A 143 21.26 5.03 -3.80
N VAL A 144 21.27 6.36 -3.93
CA VAL A 144 20.18 7.23 -3.42
C VAL A 144 18.84 6.82 -4.02
N GLY A 145 18.77 6.63 -5.34
CA GLY A 145 17.52 6.21 -6.00
C GLY A 145 17.07 4.81 -5.61
N ALA A 146 18.00 3.86 -5.45
CA ALA A 146 17.71 2.51 -4.98
C ALA A 146 17.15 2.51 -3.56
N LEU A 147 17.73 3.30 -2.65
CA LEU A 147 17.22 3.48 -1.29
C LEU A 147 15.88 4.20 -1.27
N ALA A 148 15.67 5.22 -2.11
CA ALA A 148 14.41 5.93 -2.19
C ALA A 148 13.25 4.99 -2.56
N ILE A 149 13.47 4.07 -3.50
CA ILE A 149 12.47 3.06 -3.87
C ILE A 149 12.37 1.98 -2.79
N GLY A 150 13.50 1.36 -2.44
CA GLY A 150 13.52 0.18 -1.60
C GLY A 150 13.09 0.42 -0.16
N LEU A 151 13.29 1.64 0.35
CA LEU A 151 12.87 2.04 1.70
C LEU A 151 11.57 2.84 1.70
N LEU A 152 10.85 2.93 0.57
CA LEU A 152 9.49 3.49 0.57
C LEU A 152 8.61 2.56 1.42
N PRO A 153 7.94 3.06 2.49
CA PRO A 153 7.17 2.20 3.39
C PRO A 153 6.15 1.32 2.67
N GLN A 154 5.38 1.89 1.73
CA GLN A 154 4.41 1.13 0.93
C GLN A 154 5.08 0.05 0.06
N PHE A 155 6.22 0.35 -0.56
CA PHE A 155 6.94 -0.62 -1.40
C PHE A 155 7.53 -1.75 -0.56
N THR A 156 8.15 -1.42 0.58
CA THR A 156 8.65 -2.41 1.55
C THR A 156 7.52 -3.34 1.99
N PHE A 157 6.36 -2.78 2.34
CA PHE A 157 5.21 -3.56 2.78
C PHE A 157 4.73 -4.52 1.68
N ILE A 158 4.63 -4.05 0.43
CA ILE A 158 4.29 -4.87 -0.75
C ILE A 158 5.32 -5.98 -0.98
N ALA A 159 6.61 -5.69 -0.89
CA ALA A 159 7.66 -6.70 -1.03
C ALA A 159 7.65 -7.75 0.10
N SER A 160 6.97 -7.48 1.23
CA SER A 160 6.95 -8.34 2.42
C SER A 160 5.78 -9.31 2.49
N HIS A 161 4.79 -9.23 1.60
CA HIS A 161 3.66 -10.17 1.56
C HIS A 161 3.34 -10.62 0.14
N LEU A 162 2.62 -11.72 0.01
CA LEU A 162 2.23 -12.26 -1.29
C LEU A 162 1.18 -11.36 -1.94
N ASN A 163 1.49 -10.85 -3.14
CA ASN A 163 0.61 -10.00 -3.96
C ASN A 163 1.06 -10.01 -5.43
N ASP A 164 0.20 -9.48 -6.30
CA ASP A 164 0.49 -9.26 -7.72
C ASP A 164 1.14 -7.89 -8.01
N ASP A 165 1.14 -6.96 -7.05
CA ASP A 165 1.75 -5.64 -7.17
C ASP A 165 3.28 -5.72 -7.31
N SER A 166 3.94 -6.62 -6.58
CA SER A 166 5.40 -6.79 -6.63
C SER A 166 5.88 -7.16 -8.03
N ALA A 167 5.18 -8.07 -8.69
CA ALA A 167 5.46 -8.48 -10.06
C ALA A 167 5.19 -7.33 -11.05
N ALA A 168 4.11 -6.58 -10.86
CA ALA A 168 3.79 -5.41 -11.69
C ALA A 168 4.89 -4.33 -11.64
N ILE A 169 5.34 -3.99 -10.44
CA ILE A 169 6.39 -2.97 -10.23
C ILE A 169 7.71 -3.43 -10.84
N PHE A 170 8.08 -4.71 -10.64
CA PHE A 170 9.27 -5.30 -11.24
C PHE A 170 9.22 -5.25 -12.77
N SER A 171 8.13 -5.73 -13.38
CA SER A 171 7.99 -5.81 -14.85
C SER A 171 8.07 -4.43 -15.50
N VAL A 172 7.40 -3.42 -14.94
CA VAL A 172 7.48 -2.04 -15.45
C VAL A 172 8.87 -1.45 -15.25
N THR A 173 9.51 -1.69 -14.10
CA THR A 173 10.90 -1.27 -13.83
C THR A 173 11.87 -1.89 -14.83
N PHE A 174 11.70 -3.18 -15.15
CA PHE A 174 12.52 -3.86 -16.16
C PHE A 174 12.29 -3.31 -17.56
N LEU A 175 11.05 -2.97 -17.90
CA LEU A 175 10.74 -2.32 -19.17
C LEU A 175 11.37 -0.92 -19.25
N ILE A 176 11.26 -0.10 -18.20
CA ILE A 176 11.93 1.21 -18.13
C ILE A 176 13.44 1.07 -18.27
N TYR A 177 14.06 0.06 -17.64
CA TYR A 177 15.47 -0.25 -17.82
C TYR A 177 15.81 -0.47 -19.30
N CYS A 178 15.06 -1.33 -20.00
CA CYS A 178 15.24 -1.60 -21.43
C CYS A 178 15.08 -0.33 -22.27
N LEU A 179 14.02 0.44 -22.03
CA LEU A 179 13.71 1.68 -22.75
C LEU A 179 14.78 2.75 -22.53
N SER A 180 15.33 2.87 -21.32
CA SER A 180 16.41 3.83 -21.02
C SER A 180 17.67 3.58 -21.87
N ARG A 181 17.95 2.32 -22.20
CA ARG A 181 19.09 1.95 -23.06
C ARG A 181 18.92 2.38 -24.51
N THR A 182 17.70 2.68 -24.95
CA THR A 182 17.47 3.23 -26.30
C THR A 182 18.07 4.64 -26.44
N LEU A 183 18.40 5.32 -25.34
CA LEU A 183 19.08 6.62 -25.38
C LEU A 183 20.59 6.52 -25.69
N GLU A 184 21.21 5.35 -25.49
CA GLU A 184 22.65 5.16 -25.57
C GLU A 184 23.17 5.00 -27.02
N GLY A 185 22.29 4.92 -28.02
CA GLY A 185 22.67 4.87 -29.43
C GLY A 185 21.89 3.83 -30.23
N ARG A 186 22.60 2.96 -30.96
CA ARG A 186 21.99 1.89 -31.75
C ARG A 186 21.56 0.73 -30.84
N ALA A 187 20.38 0.19 -31.11
CA ALA A 187 19.81 -0.92 -30.37
C ALA A 187 20.24 -2.26 -31.00
N PRO A 188 21.03 -3.09 -30.30
CA PRO A 188 21.34 -4.44 -30.78
C PRO A 188 20.10 -5.34 -30.70
N GLY A 189 20.07 -6.43 -31.47
CA GLY A 189 18.95 -7.41 -31.44
C GLY A 189 18.70 -8.01 -30.04
N SER A 190 19.73 -8.13 -29.20
CA SER A 190 19.59 -8.57 -27.80
C SER A 190 18.78 -7.59 -26.95
N LEU A 191 18.86 -6.28 -27.22
CA LEU A 191 18.03 -5.28 -26.55
C LEU A 191 16.57 -5.41 -26.99
N ALA A 192 16.32 -5.72 -28.27
CA ALA A 192 14.96 -5.96 -28.76
C ALA A 192 14.33 -7.19 -28.09
N LEU A 193 15.07 -8.30 -28.00
CA LEU A 193 14.66 -9.50 -27.26
C LEU A 193 14.37 -9.21 -25.79
N MET A 194 15.29 -8.51 -25.11
CA MET A 194 15.12 -8.14 -23.69
C MET A 194 13.92 -7.20 -23.47
N THR A 195 13.69 -6.27 -24.40
CA THR A 195 12.51 -5.37 -24.35
C THR A 195 11.22 -6.17 -24.56
N GLY A 196 11.20 -7.10 -25.52
CA GLY A 196 10.08 -8.01 -25.72
C GLY A 196 9.78 -8.85 -24.48
N LEU A 197 10.83 -9.40 -23.85
CA LEU A 197 10.71 -10.14 -22.59
C LEU A 197 10.07 -9.29 -21.50
N ALA A 198 10.51 -8.04 -21.34
CA ALA A 198 9.91 -7.12 -20.38
C ALA A 198 8.44 -6.80 -20.70
N PHE A 199 8.08 -6.63 -21.98
CA PHE A 199 6.68 -6.49 -22.42
C PHE A 199 5.84 -7.70 -22.04
N GLY A 200 6.32 -8.92 -22.34
CA GLY A 200 5.64 -10.16 -21.97
C GLY A 200 5.42 -10.27 -20.46
N LEU A 201 6.45 -9.93 -19.66
CA LEU A 201 6.34 -9.93 -18.20
C LEU A 201 5.34 -8.89 -17.68
N VAL A 202 5.19 -7.73 -18.33
CA VAL A 202 4.13 -6.77 -18.00
C VAL A 202 2.75 -7.40 -18.27
N LEU A 203 2.57 -8.08 -19.42
CA LEU A 203 1.31 -8.74 -19.77
C LEU A 203 0.88 -9.74 -18.69
N ILE A 204 1.80 -10.57 -18.20
CA ILE A 204 1.47 -11.59 -17.19
C ILE A 204 1.59 -11.12 -15.74
N SER A 205 1.89 -9.84 -15.47
CA SER A 205 2.06 -9.32 -14.11
C SER A 205 0.76 -8.87 -13.45
N LYS A 206 0.09 -7.87 -14.04
CA LYS A 206 -1.16 -7.25 -13.55
C LYS A 206 -1.72 -6.30 -14.61
N PHE A 207 -3.04 -6.24 -14.77
CA PHE A 207 -3.68 -5.31 -15.71
C PHE A 207 -3.32 -3.84 -15.48
N THR A 208 -3.17 -3.42 -14.22
CA THR A 208 -2.79 -2.03 -13.91
C THR A 208 -1.37 -1.67 -14.35
N ALA A 209 -0.50 -2.66 -14.61
CA ALA A 209 0.81 -2.44 -15.20
C ALA A 209 0.73 -2.18 -16.72
N TRP A 210 -0.35 -2.62 -17.37
CA TRP A 210 -0.52 -2.49 -18.82
C TRP A 210 -0.70 -1.03 -19.25
N LEU A 211 -1.12 -0.17 -18.33
CA LEU A 211 -1.22 1.27 -18.54
C LEU A 211 0.10 1.91 -18.96
N PHE A 212 1.25 1.29 -18.67
CA PHE A 212 2.56 1.76 -19.15
C PHE A 212 2.88 1.34 -20.60
N LEU A 213 2.23 0.31 -21.14
CA LEU A 213 2.54 -0.25 -22.47
C LEU A 213 2.36 0.75 -23.62
N PRO A 214 1.31 1.60 -23.67
CA PRO A 214 1.17 2.61 -24.72
C PRO A 214 2.35 3.58 -24.75
N THR A 215 2.78 4.09 -23.59
CA THR A 215 3.95 4.97 -23.49
C THR A 215 5.23 4.24 -23.87
N ALA A 216 5.40 2.99 -23.45
CA ALA A 216 6.53 2.16 -23.83
C ALA A 216 6.61 1.97 -25.35
N GLY A 217 5.47 1.69 -26.00
CA GLY A 217 5.37 1.59 -27.46
C GLY A 217 5.75 2.89 -28.16
N LEU A 218 5.25 4.04 -27.66
CA LEU A 218 5.62 5.35 -28.20
C LEU A 218 7.12 5.66 -28.03
N ILE A 219 7.70 5.31 -26.89
CA ILE A 219 9.15 5.44 -26.67
C ILE A 219 9.92 4.56 -27.64
N MET A 220 9.50 3.31 -27.86
CA MET A 220 10.14 2.46 -28.85
C MET A 220 10.06 3.06 -30.26
N LEU A 221 8.88 3.54 -30.69
CA LEU A 221 8.70 4.14 -32.01
C LEU A 221 9.58 5.37 -32.22
N LEU A 222 9.73 6.23 -31.20
CA LEU A 222 10.45 7.50 -31.33
C LEU A 222 11.96 7.40 -31.04
N PHE A 223 12.38 6.45 -30.19
CA PHE A 223 13.77 6.39 -29.69
C PHE A 223 14.52 5.13 -30.11
N ALA A 224 13.85 4.02 -30.44
CA ALA A 224 14.57 2.82 -30.88
C ALA A 224 15.27 3.09 -32.22
N ARG A 225 16.57 2.81 -32.26
CA ARG A 225 17.38 2.91 -33.48
C ARG A 225 18.03 1.56 -33.77
N PRO A 226 17.32 0.62 -34.44
CA PRO A 226 17.91 -0.66 -34.82
C PRO A 226 19.15 -0.46 -35.69
N GLU A 227 20.07 -1.42 -35.66
CA GLU A 227 21.20 -1.41 -36.58
C GLU A 227 20.73 -1.48 -38.05
N ARG A 228 21.48 -0.84 -38.96
CA ARG A 228 21.12 -0.80 -40.40
C ARG A 228 20.96 -2.23 -40.91
N GLY A 229 19.86 -2.51 -41.60
CA GLY A 229 19.54 -3.83 -42.14
C GLY A 229 19.06 -4.87 -41.11
N GLN A 230 18.96 -4.53 -39.82
CA GLN A 230 18.55 -5.47 -38.77
C GLN A 230 17.13 -5.26 -38.25
N TRP A 231 16.31 -4.46 -38.91
CA TRP A 231 14.93 -4.18 -38.47
C TRP A 231 14.08 -5.45 -38.32
N LEU A 232 14.12 -6.37 -39.29
CA LEU A 232 13.41 -7.65 -39.21
C LEU A 232 13.91 -8.52 -38.06
N LYS A 233 15.22 -8.58 -37.82
CA LYS A 233 15.82 -9.30 -36.67
C LYS A 233 15.41 -8.66 -35.35
N GLY A 234 15.29 -7.34 -35.30
CA GLY A 234 14.79 -6.60 -34.14
C GLY A 234 13.33 -6.92 -33.85
N ILE A 235 12.46 -6.91 -34.87
CA ILE A 235 11.05 -7.29 -34.74
C ILE A 235 10.93 -8.75 -34.29
N ALA A 236 11.64 -9.67 -34.96
CA ALA A 236 11.62 -11.08 -34.59
C ALA A 236 12.11 -11.31 -33.15
N GLY A 237 13.21 -10.64 -32.75
CA GLY A 237 13.72 -10.69 -31.39
C GLY A 237 12.72 -10.16 -30.38
N PHE A 238 12.08 -9.01 -30.65
CA PHE A 238 11.03 -8.47 -29.80
C PHE A 238 9.85 -9.42 -29.66
N SER A 239 9.30 -9.93 -30.77
CA SER A 239 8.18 -10.87 -30.76
C SER A 239 8.50 -12.16 -30.01
N ALA A 240 9.70 -12.73 -30.22
CA ALA A 240 10.17 -13.88 -29.47
C ALA A 240 10.26 -13.57 -27.96
N GLY A 241 10.76 -12.39 -27.62
CA GLY A 241 10.81 -11.91 -26.24
C GLY A 241 9.42 -11.82 -25.61
N VAL A 242 8.44 -11.24 -26.32
CA VAL A 242 7.05 -11.14 -25.84
C VAL A 242 6.48 -12.52 -25.56
N LEU A 243 6.66 -13.47 -26.49
CA LEU A 243 6.19 -14.84 -26.32
C LEU A 243 6.83 -15.52 -25.11
N ILE A 244 8.15 -15.44 -24.95
CA ILE A 244 8.88 -16.02 -23.80
C ILE A 244 8.47 -15.35 -22.48
N GLY A 245 8.31 -14.03 -22.49
CA GLY A 245 8.05 -13.24 -21.29
C GLY A 245 6.64 -13.40 -20.73
N GLY A 246 5.67 -13.83 -21.53
CA GLY A 246 4.29 -14.01 -21.06
C GLY A 246 3.20 -13.89 -22.11
N GLY A 247 3.53 -13.58 -23.37
CA GLY A 247 2.54 -13.50 -24.45
C GLY A 247 1.74 -14.79 -24.65
N TRP A 248 2.30 -15.94 -24.24
CA TRP A 248 1.61 -17.23 -24.24
C TRP A 248 0.35 -17.27 -23.36
N TRP A 249 0.24 -16.43 -22.33
CA TRP A 249 -0.91 -16.44 -21.42
C TRP A 249 -2.22 -16.04 -22.13
N ILE A 250 -2.14 -15.11 -23.08
CA ILE A 250 -3.28 -14.74 -23.91
C ILE A 250 -3.72 -15.93 -24.78
N ALA A 251 -2.77 -16.67 -25.35
CA ALA A 251 -3.06 -17.87 -26.11
C ALA A 251 -3.66 -18.98 -25.22
N PHE A 252 -3.16 -19.14 -23.99
CA PHE A 252 -3.73 -20.04 -22.98
C PHE A 252 -5.19 -19.69 -22.67
N ASN A 253 -5.51 -18.41 -22.52
CA ASN A 253 -6.88 -17.95 -22.27
C ASN A 253 -7.78 -18.22 -23.48
N ILE A 254 -7.32 -17.90 -24.70
CA ILE A 254 -8.07 -18.18 -25.93
C ILE A 254 -8.35 -19.67 -26.10
N TRP A 255 -7.39 -20.54 -25.74
CA TRP A 255 -7.57 -21.98 -25.84
C TRP A 255 -8.68 -22.52 -24.93
N HIS A 256 -8.79 -22.00 -23.69
CA HIS A 256 -9.74 -22.52 -22.71
C HIS A 256 -11.10 -21.79 -22.73
N TYR A 257 -11.11 -20.48 -23.00
CA TYR A 257 -12.30 -19.62 -22.91
C TYR A 257 -12.77 -19.10 -24.28
N GLY A 258 -12.06 -19.44 -25.35
CA GLY A 258 -12.34 -19.04 -26.72
C GLY A 258 -11.86 -17.62 -27.06
N TRP A 259 -11.94 -17.30 -28.36
CA TRP A 259 -11.57 -15.98 -28.90
C TRP A 259 -12.43 -14.83 -28.34
N SER A 260 -13.57 -15.15 -27.73
CA SER A 260 -14.46 -14.17 -27.09
C SER A 260 -13.96 -13.68 -25.73
N ASP A 261 -12.99 -14.35 -25.08
CA ASP A 261 -12.52 -13.95 -23.76
C ASP A 261 -10.98 -14.09 -23.53
N PRO A 262 -10.14 -13.46 -24.37
CA PRO A 262 -8.68 -13.54 -24.25
C PRO A 262 -8.13 -12.92 -22.95
N LEU A 263 -8.90 -12.05 -22.30
CA LEU A 263 -8.52 -11.31 -21.09
C LEU A 263 -9.26 -11.79 -19.83
N LEU A 264 -10.09 -12.84 -19.94
CA LEU A 264 -10.84 -13.44 -18.84
C LEU A 264 -11.90 -12.51 -18.22
N PHE A 265 -12.36 -11.48 -18.93
CA PHE A 265 -13.37 -10.55 -18.42
C PHE A 265 -14.76 -11.20 -18.36
N LYS A 266 -15.11 -12.03 -19.36
CA LYS A 266 -16.41 -12.70 -19.40
C LYS A 266 -16.51 -13.75 -18.30
N ILE A 267 -15.55 -14.67 -18.21
CA ILE A 267 -15.54 -15.67 -17.14
C ILE A 267 -15.43 -15.03 -15.75
N SER A 268 -14.65 -13.94 -15.60
CA SER A 268 -14.58 -13.22 -14.32
C SER A 268 -15.94 -12.65 -13.91
N SER A 269 -16.73 -12.14 -14.87
CA SER A 269 -18.07 -11.64 -14.61
C SER A 269 -19.02 -12.77 -14.21
N GLU A 270 -18.99 -13.91 -14.91
CA GLU A 270 -19.84 -15.07 -14.61
C GLU A 270 -19.56 -15.62 -13.20
N ILE A 271 -18.27 -15.80 -12.87
CA ILE A 271 -17.81 -16.26 -11.55
C ILE A 271 -18.16 -15.24 -10.45
N SER A 272 -18.01 -13.94 -10.73
CA SER A 272 -18.38 -12.89 -9.77
C SER A 272 -19.87 -12.89 -9.47
N GLN A 273 -20.73 -13.13 -10.46
CA GLN A 273 -22.18 -13.26 -10.25
C GLN A 273 -22.55 -14.50 -9.43
N GLN A 274 -21.83 -15.60 -9.61
CA GLN A 274 -22.09 -16.86 -8.91
C GLN A 274 -21.61 -16.84 -7.44
N PHE A 275 -20.42 -16.29 -7.18
CA PHE A 275 -19.76 -16.35 -5.86
C PHE A 275 -19.74 -15.01 -5.12
N GLY A 276 -20.23 -13.94 -5.74
CA GLY A 276 -20.31 -12.59 -5.17
C GLY A 276 -21.23 -12.54 -3.95
N ARG A 277 -20.74 -11.91 -2.88
CA ARG A 277 -21.50 -11.69 -1.63
C ARG A 277 -21.89 -10.22 -1.45
N ILE A 278 -21.18 -9.31 -2.12
CA ILE A 278 -21.47 -7.88 -2.12
C ILE A 278 -22.52 -7.60 -3.19
N LYS A 279 -23.56 -6.82 -2.85
CA LYS A 279 -24.56 -6.39 -3.82
C LYS A 279 -23.96 -5.33 -4.74
N PRO A 280 -24.23 -5.35 -6.06
CA PRO A 280 -23.71 -4.33 -6.99
C PRO A 280 -24.05 -2.89 -6.56
N GLU A 281 -25.18 -2.72 -5.88
CA GLU A 281 -25.67 -1.44 -5.35
C GLU A 281 -24.75 -0.81 -4.29
N ASP A 282 -23.97 -1.63 -3.58
CA ASP A 282 -23.06 -1.19 -2.52
C ASP A 282 -21.70 -0.72 -3.08
N VAL A 283 -21.39 -1.08 -4.34
CA VAL A 283 -20.14 -0.70 -5.02
C VAL A 283 -20.37 0.60 -5.77
N LYS A 284 -19.93 1.72 -5.17
CA LYS A 284 -20.12 3.06 -5.72
C LYS A 284 -18.79 3.78 -5.89
N GLY A 285 -18.57 4.34 -7.08
CA GLY A 285 -17.54 5.34 -7.32
C GLY A 285 -17.96 6.73 -6.85
N PHE A 286 -17.04 7.69 -6.87
CA PHE A 286 -17.34 9.06 -6.47
C PHE A 286 -18.42 9.74 -7.35
N ALA A 287 -18.55 9.37 -8.62
CA ALA A 287 -19.57 9.89 -9.53
C ALA A 287 -21.01 9.66 -9.00
N ALA A 288 -21.23 8.57 -8.25
CA ALA A 288 -22.52 8.28 -7.63
C ALA A 288 -22.89 9.28 -6.52
N SER A 289 -21.92 10.08 -6.03
CA SER A 289 -22.15 11.19 -5.09
C SER A 289 -22.46 12.51 -5.80
N GLY A 290 -22.63 12.52 -7.13
CA GLY A 290 -22.97 13.71 -7.91
C GLY A 290 -21.79 14.65 -8.18
N ILE A 291 -20.55 14.26 -7.84
CA ILE A 291 -19.37 15.09 -8.07
C ILE A 291 -18.82 14.89 -9.49
N SER A 292 -18.31 15.97 -10.07
CA SER A 292 -17.58 15.93 -11.34
C SER A 292 -16.16 15.38 -11.17
N PHE A 293 -15.57 14.88 -12.26
CA PHE A 293 -14.17 14.42 -12.26
C PHE A 293 -13.18 15.55 -11.95
N SER A 294 -13.47 16.78 -12.40
CA SER A 294 -12.66 17.96 -12.08
C SER A 294 -12.73 18.34 -10.61
N GLU A 295 -13.90 18.24 -9.97
CA GLU A 295 -14.04 18.50 -8.52
C GLU A 295 -13.31 17.44 -7.70
N LEU A 296 -13.26 16.20 -8.15
CA LEU A 296 -12.48 15.15 -7.48
C LEU A 296 -10.98 15.48 -7.45
N ILE A 297 -10.41 15.93 -8.58
CA ILE A 297 -8.95 16.13 -8.70
C ILE A 297 -8.54 17.56 -8.33
N LEU A 298 -9.15 18.58 -8.94
CA LEU A 298 -8.77 19.98 -8.73
C LEU A 298 -9.43 20.58 -7.48
N GLY A 299 -10.64 20.12 -7.15
CA GLY A 299 -11.34 20.50 -5.91
C GLY A 299 -10.96 19.63 -4.71
N ASP A 300 -10.12 18.61 -4.92
CA ASP A 300 -9.65 17.66 -3.91
C ASP A 300 -10.78 17.11 -3.01
N TYR A 301 -11.88 16.68 -3.64
CA TYR A 301 -13.06 16.23 -2.92
C TYR A 301 -12.72 15.10 -1.92
N LYS A 302 -13.05 15.32 -0.64
CA LYS A 302 -12.70 14.43 0.48
C LYS A 302 -11.20 14.14 0.60
N ASN A 303 -10.36 15.12 0.28
CA ASN A 303 -8.90 15.01 0.34
C ASN A 303 -8.37 13.84 -0.51
N PHE A 304 -8.99 13.58 -1.67
CA PHE A 304 -8.67 12.45 -2.54
C PHE A 304 -7.18 12.41 -2.93
N ILE A 305 -6.58 13.55 -3.24
CA ILE A 305 -5.17 13.67 -3.61
C ILE A 305 -4.29 13.33 -2.40
N ASP A 306 -4.59 13.92 -1.24
CA ASP A 306 -3.82 13.68 -0.02
C ASP A 306 -3.90 12.21 0.42
N GLU A 307 -5.09 11.61 0.38
CA GLU A 307 -5.30 10.21 0.71
C GLU A 307 -4.61 9.27 -0.29
N THR A 308 -4.63 9.63 -1.58
CA THR A 308 -3.91 8.89 -2.63
C THR A 308 -2.40 8.93 -2.36
N LEU A 309 -1.85 10.11 -2.09
CA LEU A 309 -0.42 10.29 -1.80
C LEU A 309 -0.02 9.58 -0.51
N ALA A 310 -0.83 9.69 0.54
CA ALA A 310 -0.61 8.99 1.79
C ALA A 310 -0.60 7.48 1.59
N ALA A 311 -1.52 6.93 0.78
CA ALA A 311 -1.59 5.51 0.45
C ALA A 311 -0.49 5.05 -0.51
N THR A 312 0.07 5.93 -1.35
CA THR A 312 1.24 5.61 -2.18
C THR A 312 2.52 5.58 -1.35
N ILE A 313 2.63 6.43 -0.33
CA ILE A 313 3.83 6.53 0.51
C ILE A 313 3.84 5.52 1.64
N GLY A 314 2.75 5.43 2.40
CA GLY A 314 2.64 4.56 3.57
C GLY A 314 1.31 4.68 4.31
N ASN A 315 0.24 4.17 3.72
CA ASN A 315 -0.98 3.81 4.46
C ASN A 315 -1.12 2.29 4.37
N LEU A 316 -0.43 1.62 5.28
CA LEU A 316 -0.12 0.19 5.20
C LEU A 316 -1.29 -0.66 5.71
N ASP A 317 -1.10 -1.97 5.68
CA ASP A 317 -2.11 -2.95 6.08
C ASP A 317 -3.39 -2.80 5.23
N TRP A 318 -4.57 -2.93 5.84
CA TRP A 318 -5.84 -2.66 5.18
C TRP A 318 -6.20 -1.17 5.22
N LEU A 319 -5.23 -0.28 4.91
CA LEU A 319 -5.32 1.18 5.07
C LEU A 319 -5.56 1.63 6.53
N ARG A 320 -5.08 0.84 7.49
CA ARG A 320 -5.26 1.07 8.94
C ARG A 320 -4.03 1.69 9.60
N LEU A 321 -2.88 1.65 8.93
CA LEU A 321 -1.60 2.04 9.49
C LEU A 321 -0.98 3.18 8.68
N ARG A 322 -1.25 4.41 9.11
CA ARG A 322 -0.58 5.61 8.56
C ARG A 322 0.77 5.83 9.21
N VAL A 323 1.79 6.12 8.39
CA VAL A 323 3.12 6.50 8.86
C VAL A 323 3.17 7.98 9.28
N GLY A 324 4.32 8.45 9.74
CA GLY A 324 4.48 9.81 10.25
C GLY A 324 4.74 10.88 9.18
N ALA A 325 4.74 12.13 9.65
CA ALA A 325 5.05 13.30 8.82
C ALA A 325 6.45 13.26 8.15
N PRO A 326 7.53 12.75 8.77
CA PRO A 326 8.84 12.67 8.12
C PRO A 326 8.83 11.83 6.84
N GLN A 327 8.11 10.71 6.85
CA GLN A 327 7.97 9.83 5.70
C GLN A 327 7.24 10.55 4.56
N TYR A 328 6.07 11.12 4.84
CA TYR A 328 5.32 11.87 3.83
C TYR A 328 6.12 13.06 3.28
N SER A 329 6.77 13.83 4.15
CA SER A 329 7.54 15.02 3.74
C SER A 329 8.68 14.67 2.79
N VAL A 330 9.46 13.62 3.06
CA VAL A 330 10.58 13.22 2.20
C VAL A 330 10.09 12.78 0.83
N TYR A 331 9.06 11.95 0.75
CA TYR A 331 8.57 11.42 -0.51
C TYR A 331 7.77 12.43 -1.32
N LEU A 332 7.04 13.34 -0.66
CA LEU A 332 6.44 14.49 -1.32
C LEU A 332 7.51 15.43 -1.89
N LEU A 333 8.60 15.69 -1.15
CA LEU A 333 9.71 16.50 -1.65
C LEU A 333 10.35 15.88 -2.90
N VAL A 334 10.57 14.56 -2.91
CA VAL A 334 11.07 13.82 -4.09
C VAL A 334 10.15 14.03 -5.29
N LEU A 335 8.83 13.90 -5.11
CA LEU A 335 7.84 14.10 -6.17
C LEU A 335 7.82 15.57 -6.67
N MET A 336 7.79 16.54 -5.75
CA MET A 336 7.74 17.96 -6.09
C MET A 336 9.00 18.43 -6.82
N ILE A 337 10.19 17.96 -6.41
CA ILE A 337 11.45 18.24 -7.11
C ILE A 337 11.45 17.63 -8.52
N ALA A 338 10.93 16.40 -8.68
CA ALA A 338 10.82 15.76 -9.98
C ALA A 338 9.91 16.54 -10.94
N ILE A 339 8.74 16.97 -10.47
CA ILE A 339 7.79 17.79 -11.24
C ILE A 339 8.42 19.15 -11.58
N GLY A 340 8.97 19.85 -10.59
CA GLY A 340 9.57 21.17 -10.76
C GLY A 340 10.74 21.17 -11.76
N TYR A 341 11.56 20.12 -11.76
CA TYR A 341 12.64 19.96 -12.75
C TYR A 341 12.12 19.88 -14.18
N LEU A 342 11.07 19.09 -14.43
CA LEU A 342 10.56 18.93 -15.78
C LEU A 342 9.87 20.20 -16.27
N LEU A 343 9.09 20.86 -15.41
CA LEU A 343 8.49 22.17 -15.72
C LEU A 343 9.56 23.21 -16.06
N ALA A 344 10.63 23.29 -15.26
CA ALA A 344 11.75 24.19 -15.54
C ALA A 344 12.42 23.86 -16.88
N ARG A 345 12.59 22.57 -17.21
CA ARG A 345 13.13 22.15 -18.51
C ARG A 345 12.24 22.50 -19.69
N TRP A 346 10.92 22.37 -19.56
CA TRP A 346 9.98 22.80 -20.60
C TRP A 346 10.03 24.31 -20.80
N LEU A 347 10.02 25.10 -19.73
CA LEU A 347 10.14 26.56 -19.81
C LEU A 347 11.45 27.00 -20.47
N MET A 348 12.58 26.36 -20.10
CA MET A 348 13.87 26.62 -20.75
C MET A 348 13.86 26.22 -22.24
N ALA A 349 13.21 25.12 -22.60
CA ALA A 349 13.09 24.69 -24.00
C ALA A 349 12.24 25.67 -24.81
N ILE A 350 11.11 26.13 -24.28
CA ILE A 350 10.24 27.15 -24.89
C ILE A 350 11.02 28.46 -25.07
N GLY A 351 11.71 28.92 -24.02
CA GLY A 351 12.54 30.12 -24.10
C GLY A 351 13.68 30.00 -25.11
N SER A 352 14.32 28.84 -25.21
CA SER A 352 15.35 28.58 -26.24
C SER A 352 14.75 28.62 -27.64
N TRP A 353 13.58 28.01 -27.84
CA TRP A 353 12.87 28.02 -29.12
C TRP A 353 12.45 29.44 -29.54
N ILE A 354 11.89 30.24 -28.64
CA ILE A 354 11.50 31.64 -28.89
C ILE A 354 12.73 32.50 -29.20
N SER A 355 13.85 32.29 -28.49
CA SER A 355 15.10 33.04 -28.70
C SER A 355 15.93 32.55 -29.90
N GLY A 356 15.41 31.61 -30.71
CA GLY A 356 16.14 31.02 -31.84
C GLY A 356 17.35 30.18 -31.43
N ARG A 357 17.50 29.87 -30.14
CA ARG A 357 18.58 29.00 -29.61
C ARG A 357 18.14 27.54 -29.70
N GLY A 358 19.06 26.66 -30.11
CA GLY A 358 18.79 25.22 -30.10
C GLY A 358 18.50 24.69 -28.69
N ILE A 359 17.53 23.78 -28.57
CA ILE A 359 17.19 23.12 -27.31
C ILE A 359 18.37 22.24 -26.88
N ASN A 360 18.78 22.34 -25.62
CA ASN A 360 19.82 21.48 -25.05
C ASN A 360 19.29 20.07 -24.79
N GLU A 361 19.97 19.05 -25.31
CA GLU A 361 19.61 17.62 -25.21
C GLU A 361 18.12 17.33 -25.52
N PRO A 362 17.62 17.64 -26.73
CA PRO A 362 16.19 17.55 -27.06
C PRO A 362 15.67 16.11 -26.98
N ARG A 363 16.52 15.14 -27.33
CA ARG A 363 16.20 13.71 -27.23
C ARG A 363 15.95 13.29 -25.78
N ARG A 364 16.81 13.72 -24.84
CA ARG A 364 16.63 13.40 -23.42
C ARG A 364 15.37 14.06 -22.86
N LEU A 365 15.12 15.31 -23.24
CA LEU A 365 13.90 16.03 -22.85
C LEU A 365 12.64 15.30 -23.33
N GLY A 366 12.59 14.89 -24.59
CA GLY A 366 11.45 14.14 -25.14
C GLY A 366 11.21 12.82 -24.39
N PHE A 367 12.28 12.08 -24.08
CA PHE A 367 12.18 10.84 -23.30
C PHE A 367 11.67 11.09 -21.87
N GLU A 368 12.25 12.05 -21.15
CA GLU A 368 11.81 12.44 -19.80
C GLU A 368 10.35 12.93 -19.79
N SER A 369 9.93 13.64 -20.84
CA SER A 369 8.54 14.13 -21.00
C SER A 369 7.55 12.99 -21.20
N LEU A 370 7.88 11.98 -22.02
CA LEU A 370 7.03 10.80 -22.19
C LEU A 370 6.92 9.98 -20.91
N LEU A 371 8.03 9.81 -20.18
CA LEU A 371 7.99 9.13 -18.89
C LEU A 371 7.10 9.85 -17.88
N PHE A 372 7.19 11.18 -17.79
CA PHE A 372 6.28 11.97 -16.96
C PHE A 372 4.83 11.86 -17.42
N GLY A 373 4.59 11.86 -18.73
CA GLY A 373 3.29 11.60 -19.33
C GLY A 373 2.70 10.25 -18.88
N ALA A 374 3.52 9.20 -18.75
CA ALA A 374 3.08 7.92 -18.18
C ALA A 374 2.68 8.02 -16.71
N VAL A 375 3.40 8.82 -15.89
CA VAL A 375 3.02 9.03 -14.47
C VAL A 375 1.67 9.72 -14.38
N VAL A 376 1.47 10.78 -15.17
CA VAL A 376 0.19 11.51 -15.24
C VAL A 376 -0.93 10.60 -15.76
N PHE A 377 -0.67 9.83 -16.82
CA PHE A 377 -1.65 8.90 -17.38
C PHE A 377 -2.06 7.82 -16.38
N GLN A 378 -1.10 7.21 -15.67
CA GLN A 378 -1.37 6.24 -14.61
C GLN A 378 -2.27 6.84 -13.53
N PHE A 379 -1.96 8.06 -13.07
CA PHE A 379 -2.75 8.77 -12.07
C PHE A 379 -4.16 9.09 -12.56
N LEU A 380 -4.32 9.59 -13.79
CA LEU A 380 -5.62 9.94 -14.35
C LEU A 380 -6.52 8.71 -14.53
N ILE A 381 -5.99 7.60 -15.03
CA ILE A 381 -6.76 6.35 -15.16
C ILE A 381 -7.12 5.78 -13.79
N TYR A 382 -6.19 5.83 -12.83
CA TYR A 382 -6.49 5.48 -11.45
C TYR A 382 -7.63 6.34 -10.90
N ALA A 383 -7.55 7.66 -10.99
CA ALA A 383 -8.60 8.58 -10.52
C ALA A 383 -9.93 8.35 -11.25
N TYR A 384 -9.89 8.07 -12.56
CA TYR A 384 -11.07 7.76 -13.35
C TYR A 384 -11.77 6.48 -12.86
N TYR A 385 -11.00 5.44 -12.51
CA TYR A 385 -11.53 4.22 -11.93
C TYR A 385 -12.21 4.49 -10.58
N GLN A 386 -11.60 5.28 -9.72
CA GLN A 386 -12.17 5.69 -8.41
C GLN A 386 -13.46 6.50 -8.57
N TRP A 387 -13.49 7.34 -9.61
CA TRP A 387 -14.64 8.17 -9.92
C TRP A 387 -15.82 7.34 -10.44
N GLN A 388 -15.58 6.43 -11.39
CA GLN A 388 -16.64 5.70 -12.08
C GLN A 388 -17.07 4.41 -11.39
N GLN A 389 -16.11 3.60 -10.92
CA GLN A 389 -16.36 2.21 -10.56
C GLN A 389 -16.54 2.07 -9.05
N GLU A 390 -15.48 2.30 -8.28
CA GLU A 390 -15.49 2.04 -6.85
C GLU A 390 -14.48 2.92 -6.12
N VAL A 391 -14.90 3.49 -4.98
CA VAL A 391 -13.99 4.21 -4.09
C VAL A 391 -13.14 3.24 -3.27
N GLN A 392 -11.92 3.00 -3.74
CA GLN A 392 -10.83 2.32 -3.05
C GLN A 392 -9.54 3.12 -3.18
N VAL A 393 -9.32 4.11 -2.31
CA VAL A 393 -8.16 5.02 -2.36
C VAL A 393 -6.86 4.29 -1.96
N GLN A 394 -6.39 3.39 -2.82
CA GLN A 394 -5.19 2.59 -2.66
C GLN A 394 -4.09 3.08 -3.60
N GLY A 395 -3.11 3.79 -3.06
CA GLY A 395 -2.00 4.36 -3.83
C GLY A 395 -1.00 3.33 -4.40
N LYS A 396 -1.13 2.05 -4.05
CA LYS A 396 -0.28 0.96 -4.56
C LYS A 396 -0.33 0.82 -6.09
N TYR A 397 -1.44 1.18 -6.72
CA TYR A 397 -1.61 1.14 -8.18
C TYR A 397 -0.75 2.16 -8.94
N LEU A 398 -0.18 3.15 -8.24
CA LEU A 398 0.74 4.14 -8.82
C LEU A 398 2.21 3.72 -8.72
N LEU A 399 2.53 2.70 -7.93
CA LEU A 399 3.92 2.27 -7.71
C LEU A 399 4.63 1.67 -8.94
N PRO A 400 3.96 1.08 -9.95
CA PRO A 400 4.66 0.60 -11.14
C PRO A 400 5.47 1.69 -11.85
N VAL A 401 5.04 2.95 -11.78
CA VAL A 401 5.75 4.10 -12.38
C VAL A 401 6.68 4.82 -11.40
N LEU A 402 6.90 4.29 -10.19
CA LEU A 402 7.74 4.91 -9.15
C LEU A 402 9.18 5.18 -9.61
N LEU A 403 9.78 4.26 -10.39
CA LEU A 403 11.14 4.44 -10.92
C LEU A 403 11.24 5.74 -11.74
N ILE A 404 10.20 6.12 -12.48
CA ILE A 404 10.18 7.34 -13.28
C ILE A 404 10.33 8.57 -12.40
N VAL A 405 9.53 8.66 -11.33
CA VAL A 405 9.58 9.79 -10.39
C VAL A 405 10.98 9.93 -9.80
N VAL A 406 11.59 8.81 -9.39
CA VAL A 406 12.95 8.80 -8.84
C VAL A 406 14.00 9.16 -9.90
N MET A 407 13.87 8.70 -11.15
CA MET A 407 14.77 9.09 -12.25
C MET A 407 14.74 10.60 -12.53
N LEU A 408 13.54 11.20 -12.52
CA LEU A 408 13.37 12.64 -12.71
C LEU A 408 13.93 13.43 -11.52
N PHE A 409 13.67 12.98 -10.29
CA PHE A 409 14.28 13.54 -9.08
C PHE A 409 15.82 13.51 -9.13
N ILE A 410 16.42 12.36 -9.49
CA ILE A 410 17.88 12.27 -9.62
C ILE A 410 18.41 13.21 -10.71
N SER A 411 17.68 13.35 -11.82
CA SER A 411 18.06 14.29 -12.89
C SER A 411 18.01 15.74 -12.42
N ALA A 412 17.00 16.10 -11.61
CA ALA A 412 16.90 17.39 -10.95
C ALA A 412 18.12 17.67 -10.07
N MET A 413 18.46 16.73 -9.19
CA MET A 413 19.60 16.87 -8.27
C MET A 413 20.92 17.03 -9.03
N GLN A 414 21.09 16.33 -10.16
CA GLN A 414 22.26 16.49 -11.02
C GLN A 414 22.29 17.81 -11.80
N ALA A 415 21.13 18.35 -12.17
CA ALA A 415 21.04 19.66 -12.81
C ALA A 415 21.38 20.77 -11.82
N ILE A 416 20.82 20.71 -10.60
CA ILE A 416 21.11 21.63 -9.49
C ILE A 416 22.61 21.61 -9.16
N GLY A 417 23.21 20.43 -9.01
CA GLY A 417 24.64 20.28 -8.72
C GLY A 417 25.58 20.81 -9.80
N ARG A 418 25.11 20.98 -11.04
CA ARG A 418 25.88 21.57 -12.15
C ARG A 418 25.73 23.09 -12.25
N HIS A 419 24.82 23.71 -11.51
CA HIS A 419 24.54 25.13 -11.60
C HIS A 419 25.65 25.96 -10.95
N ARG A 420 26.35 26.80 -11.74
CA ARG A 420 27.54 27.55 -11.31
C ARG A 420 27.33 28.40 -10.06
N TRP A 421 26.18 29.07 -9.95
CA TRP A 421 25.83 29.91 -8.80
C TRP A 421 25.72 29.12 -7.49
N ILE A 422 25.10 27.94 -7.53
CA ILE A 422 24.97 27.05 -6.35
C ILE A 422 26.34 26.49 -5.99
N HIS A 423 27.13 26.14 -7.00
CA HIS A 423 28.48 25.64 -6.81
C HIS A 423 29.44 26.68 -6.19
N GLN A 424 29.13 27.97 -6.31
CA GLN A 424 29.89 29.10 -5.77
C GLN A 424 29.39 29.53 -4.37
N ASN A 425 28.07 29.55 -4.14
CA ASN A 425 27.47 30.12 -2.92
C ASN A 425 27.10 29.09 -1.84
N LEU A 426 27.04 27.79 -2.16
CA LEU A 426 26.73 26.71 -1.22
C LEU A 426 27.85 25.64 -1.21
N PRO A 427 29.08 25.99 -0.78
CA PRO A 427 30.21 25.05 -0.73
C PRO A 427 29.97 23.86 0.22
N VAL A 428 29.02 23.97 1.16
CA VAL A 428 28.60 22.91 2.10
C VAL A 428 28.14 21.62 1.37
N LEU A 429 27.73 21.72 0.10
CA LEU A 429 27.33 20.57 -0.71
C LEU A 429 28.51 19.79 -1.35
N SER A 430 29.74 20.27 -1.19
CA SER A 430 30.95 19.60 -1.68
C SER A 430 32.14 19.77 -0.72
N PHE A 431 32.64 18.69 -0.12
CA PHE A 431 33.88 18.70 0.66
C PHE A 431 35.08 18.28 -0.23
N GLY A 432 36.20 19.01 -0.14
CA GLY A 432 37.47 18.65 -0.79
C GLY A 432 38.35 19.87 -1.14
N SER A 433 39.65 19.79 -0.81
CA SER A 433 40.66 20.82 -1.11
C SER A 433 41.03 20.85 -2.61
N HIS A 434 41.36 22.04 -3.12
CA HIS A 434 41.96 22.25 -4.45
C HIS A 434 43.26 21.46 -4.66
N SER A 435 43.94 21.06 -3.57
CA SER A 435 45.24 20.38 -3.59
C SER A 435 45.20 18.85 -3.74
N VAL A 436 44.02 18.20 -3.59
CA VAL A 436 43.92 16.70 -3.58
C VAL A 436 43.04 16.14 -4.72
N GLY A 437 42.45 17.00 -5.56
CA GLY A 437 41.82 16.57 -6.83
C GLY A 437 40.55 15.70 -6.73
N ARG A 438 40.02 15.40 -5.53
CA ARG A 438 38.74 14.69 -5.33
C ARG A 438 37.78 15.55 -4.51
N ARG A 439 36.73 16.09 -5.15
CA ARG A 439 35.55 16.64 -4.47
C ARG A 439 34.53 15.52 -4.24
N ILE A 440 34.15 15.29 -2.99
CA ILE A 440 33.05 14.37 -2.64
C ILE A 440 31.81 15.23 -2.43
N SER A 441 30.75 14.95 -3.19
CA SER A 441 29.45 15.60 -2.96
C SER A 441 28.86 15.10 -1.65
N VAL A 442 28.48 16.00 -0.75
CA VAL A 442 27.88 15.68 0.56
C VAL A 442 26.42 15.22 0.39
N PHE A 443 25.75 15.65 -0.67
CA PHE A 443 24.34 15.36 -0.92
C PHE A 443 23.98 13.86 -0.91
N PRO A 444 24.68 12.97 -1.64
CA PRO A 444 24.35 11.54 -1.62
C PRO A 444 24.48 10.93 -0.22
N ILE A 445 25.45 11.37 0.58
CA ILE A 445 25.66 10.88 1.95
C ILE A 445 24.47 11.32 2.82
N LEU A 446 24.11 12.61 2.78
CA LEU A 446 22.99 13.15 3.52
C LEU A 446 21.66 12.49 3.12
N ALA A 447 21.43 12.29 1.81
CA ALA A 447 20.23 11.64 1.30
C ALA A 447 20.13 10.18 1.76
N VAL A 448 21.25 9.43 1.75
CA VAL A 448 21.30 8.06 2.30
C VAL A 448 20.92 8.05 3.78
N VAL A 449 21.52 8.94 4.59
CA VAL A 449 21.23 9.04 6.03
C VAL A 449 19.77 9.38 6.26
N ILE A 450 19.22 10.39 5.57
CA ILE A 450 17.81 10.80 5.70
C ILE A 450 16.87 9.64 5.34
N LEU A 451 17.08 8.97 4.20
CA LEU A 451 16.21 7.88 3.76
C LEU A 451 16.22 6.71 4.75
N ILE A 452 17.40 6.32 5.25
CA ILE A 452 17.51 5.25 6.24
C ILE A 452 16.86 5.68 7.56
N SER A 453 17.16 6.87 8.07
CA SER A 453 16.59 7.37 9.33
C SER A 453 15.08 7.46 9.27
N VAL A 454 14.50 8.01 8.20
CA VAL A 454 13.05 8.14 8.02
C VAL A 454 12.38 6.77 7.88
N HIS A 455 13.05 5.81 7.26
CA HIS A 455 12.54 4.45 7.19
C HIS A 455 12.58 3.70 8.53
N VAL A 456 13.70 3.77 9.24
CA VAL A 456 13.83 3.21 10.61
C VAL A 456 12.81 3.85 11.55
N ASP A 457 12.58 5.14 11.40
CA ASP A 457 11.56 5.87 12.11
C ASP A 457 10.14 5.33 11.87
N ALA A 458 9.81 5.03 10.61
CA ALA A 458 8.53 4.44 10.24
C ALA A 458 8.34 3.07 10.91
N LEU A 459 9.39 2.24 10.87
CA LEU A 459 9.39 0.91 11.48
C LEU A 459 9.20 0.98 12.99
N THR A 460 10.00 1.80 13.67
CA THR A 460 10.08 1.84 15.15
C THR A 460 8.87 2.51 15.79
N ARG A 461 8.32 3.57 15.19
CA ARG A 461 7.20 4.33 15.77
C ARG A 461 5.82 3.86 15.32
N PHE A 462 5.71 3.26 14.14
CA PHE A 462 4.40 2.92 13.55
C PHE A 462 4.27 1.42 13.29
N VAL A 463 5.14 0.82 12.48
CA VAL A 463 4.96 -0.56 12.00
C VAL A 463 5.10 -1.59 13.12
N VAL A 464 6.21 -1.57 13.86
CA VAL A 464 6.47 -2.54 14.94
C VAL A 464 5.42 -2.40 16.06
N PRO A 465 5.09 -1.19 16.57
CA PRO A 465 4.05 -1.04 17.58
C PRO A 465 2.65 -1.44 17.11
N PHE A 466 2.33 -1.34 15.82
CA PHE A 466 1.02 -1.75 15.30
C PHE A 466 0.84 -3.27 15.31
N TYR A 467 1.84 -4.03 14.85
CA TYR A 467 1.77 -5.49 14.80
C TYR A 467 2.20 -6.20 16.09
N SER A 468 2.94 -5.51 16.96
CA SER A 468 3.37 -6.00 18.26
C SER A 468 3.20 -4.89 19.30
N PRO A 469 1.94 -4.60 19.69
CA PRO A 469 1.65 -3.52 20.61
C PRO A 469 2.39 -3.73 21.94
N PRO A 470 3.00 -2.67 22.50
CA PRO A 470 3.68 -2.78 23.78
C PRO A 470 2.66 -3.23 24.85
N ALA A 471 3.07 -4.12 25.75
CA ALA A 471 2.21 -4.56 26.82
C ALA A 471 1.65 -3.37 27.61
N GLN A 472 0.34 -3.32 27.79
CA GLN A 472 -0.35 -2.30 28.57
C GLN A 472 -0.78 -2.92 29.91
N ILE A 473 -0.64 -2.16 30.99
CA ILE A 473 -1.29 -2.48 32.26
C ILE A 473 -2.66 -1.80 32.23
N LEU A 474 -3.71 -2.62 32.34
CA LEU A 474 -5.05 -2.16 32.63
C LEU A 474 -5.19 -2.08 34.16
N GLY A 475 -5.47 -0.89 34.67
CA GLY A 475 -5.84 -0.69 36.06
C GLY A 475 -7.30 -0.27 36.13
N LEU A 476 -8.11 -1.02 36.86
CA LEU A 476 -9.52 -0.70 37.09
C LEU A 476 -9.68 0.02 38.43
N GLY A 477 -10.36 1.16 38.43
CA GLY A 477 -10.74 1.87 39.64
C GLY A 477 -11.87 1.16 40.40
N ARG A 478 -12.35 1.79 41.48
CA ARG A 478 -13.54 1.29 42.19
C ARG A 478 -14.78 1.59 41.38
N PHE A 479 -15.76 0.69 41.47
CA PHE A 479 -17.09 0.90 40.92
C PHE A 479 -17.88 1.84 41.82
N GLU A 480 -18.38 2.93 41.25
CA GLU A 480 -19.29 3.88 41.89
C GLU A 480 -20.71 3.68 41.34
N SER A 481 -21.67 3.43 42.21
CA SER A 481 -23.07 3.20 41.84
C SER A 481 -23.83 4.51 41.61
N LEU A 482 -24.57 4.60 40.51
CA LEU A 482 -25.55 5.66 40.30
C LEU A 482 -26.77 5.43 41.20
N ASN A 483 -27.28 6.50 41.82
CA ASN A 483 -28.45 6.44 42.68
C ASN A 483 -29.74 6.35 41.84
N LEU A 484 -30.17 5.13 41.51
CA LEU A 484 -31.38 4.90 40.70
C LEU A 484 -32.68 5.42 41.34
N ALA A 485 -32.70 5.74 42.64
CA ALA A 485 -33.87 6.35 43.27
C ALA A 485 -34.06 7.84 42.89
N ASP A 486 -33.00 8.51 42.44
CA ASP A 486 -33.06 9.92 42.03
C ASP A 486 -33.68 10.06 40.62
N ARG A 487 -34.89 10.61 40.58
CA ARG A 487 -35.62 10.84 39.31
C ARG A 487 -34.96 11.89 38.42
N ASN A 488 -34.08 12.74 38.97
CA ASN A 488 -33.35 13.75 38.19
C ASN A 488 -32.23 13.17 37.33
N ILE A 489 -31.91 11.88 37.49
CA ILE A 489 -30.93 11.18 36.64
C ILE A 489 -31.47 10.95 35.22
N VAL A 490 -32.79 10.89 35.05
CA VAL A 490 -33.43 10.68 33.75
C VAL A 490 -33.92 12.02 33.20
N SER A 491 -33.42 12.41 32.03
CA SER A 491 -33.85 13.63 31.33
C SER A 491 -35.14 13.38 30.54
N THR A 492 -35.17 12.31 29.76
CA THR A 492 -36.31 12.00 28.88
C THR A 492 -36.36 10.50 28.59
N THR A 493 -37.57 9.94 28.51
CA THR A 493 -37.80 8.57 28.05
C THR A 493 -38.63 8.58 26.76
N ARG A 494 -38.39 7.61 25.88
CA ARG A 494 -39.20 7.39 24.66
C ARG A 494 -39.51 5.91 24.50
N ASN A 495 -40.72 5.62 24.02
CA ASN A 495 -41.18 4.26 23.70
C ASN A 495 -41.03 3.23 24.83
N LEU A 496 -41.11 3.69 26.08
CA LEU A 496 -41.06 2.85 27.27
C LEU A 496 -41.79 3.52 28.43
N THR A 497 -42.22 2.71 29.39
CA THR A 497 -42.65 3.16 30.71
C THR A 497 -41.60 2.75 31.74
N LEU A 498 -41.13 3.70 32.54
CA LEU A 498 -40.11 3.50 33.57
C LEU A 498 -40.73 3.74 34.94
N ASN A 499 -40.76 2.70 35.76
CA ASN A 499 -41.19 2.73 37.15
C ASN A 499 -39.97 2.60 38.07
N VAL A 500 -39.84 3.49 39.04
CA VAL A 500 -38.79 3.41 40.07
C VAL A 500 -39.36 2.66 41.26
N ILE A 501 -38.83 1.47 41.53
CA ILE A 501 -39.19 0.60 42.65
C ILE A 501 -38.00 0.43 43.60
N GLU A 502 -38.20 -0.15 44.79
CA GLU A 502 -37.12 -0.37 45.76
C GLU A 502 -35.98 -1.24 45.20
N GLU A 503 -36.29 -2.17 44.29
CA GLU A 503 -35.31 -3.06 43.67
C GLU A 503 -34.55 -2.44 42.48
N GLY A 504 -34.93 -1.24 42.02
CA GLY A 504 -34.31 -0.56 40.87
C GLY A 504 -35.30 0.04 39.88
N TRP A 505 -34.92 0.11 38.60
CA TRP A 505 -35.79 0.58 37.52
C TRP A 505 -36.49 -0.57 36.83
N GLU A 506 -37.81 -0.64 36.95
CA GLU A 506 -38.66 -1.52 36.17
C GLU A 506 -39.04 -0.82 34.86
N ILE A 507 -38.58 -1.37 33.74
CA ILE A 507 -38.75 -0.81 32.40
C ILE A 507 -39.63 -1.76 31.60
N HIS A 508 -40.72 -1.23 31.06
CA HIS A 508 -41.57 -1.96 30.13
C HIS A 508 -41.49 -1.30 28.74
N ALA A 509 -40.95 -2.03 27.76
CA ALA A 509 -40.68 -1.53 26.41
C ALA A 509 -41.95 -1.59 25.54
N THR A 510 -42.43 -0.45 25.05
CA THR A 510 -43.64 -0.39 24.20
C THR A 510 -43.32 -0.51 22.70
N SER A 511 -42.05 -0.36 22.31
CA SER A 511 -41.56 -0.55 20.94
C SER A 511 -40.23 -1.32 20.93
N ARG A 512 -39.68 -1.59 19.73
CA ARG A 512 -38.34 -2.18 19.56
C ARG A 512 -37.19 -1.18 19.72
N ASP A 513 -37.50 0.07 20.02
CA ASP A 513 -36.53 1.17 20.21
C ASP A 513 -36.89 2.00 21.46
N PRO A 514 -36.89 1.39 22.67
CA PRO A 514 -37.00 2.09 23.94
C PRO A 514 -35.72 2.88 24.20
N GLN A 515 -35.86 4.14 24.63
CA GLN A 515 -34.73 5.04 24.87
C GLN A 515 -34.84 5.74 26.23
N ILE A 516 -33.75 5.73 26.99
CA ILE A 516 -33.58 6.48 28.22
C ILE A 516 -32.42 7.46 28.03
N GLU A 517 -32.70 8.75 27.98
CA GLU A 517 -31.69 9.79 27.97
C GLU A 517 -31.40 10.25 29.41
N PHE A 518 -30.13 10.18 29.80
CA PHE A 518 -29.69 10.59 31.13
C PHE A 518 -29.48 12.10 31.19
N HIS A 519 -29.63 12.67 32.39
CA HIS A 519 -29.29 14.05 32.65
C HIS A 519 -27.79 14.31 32.41
N PRO A 520 -27.39 15.44 31.79
CA PRO A 520 -25.99 15.71 31.44
C PRO A 520 -25.00 15.61 32.61
N ALA A 521 -25.47 15.82 33.86
CA ALA A 521 -24.64 15.68 35.06
C ALA A 521 -24.04 14.27 35.24
N VAL A 522 -24.68 13.22 34.70
CA VAL A 522 -24.18 11.84 34.75
C VAL A 522 -22.85 11.68 34.01
N CYS A 523 -22.60 12.50 32.97
CA CYS A 523 -21.31 12.50 32.28
C CYS A 523 -20.13 12.89 33.19
N ASN A 524 -20.36 13.57 34.32
CA ASN A 524 -19.30 13.92 35.27
C ASN A 524 -18.70 12.69 35.97
N SER A 525 -19.44 11.58 36.04
CA SER A 525 -18.97 10.32 36.62
C SER A 525 -18.11 9.49 35.66
N PHE A 526 -17.95 9.95 34.42
CA PHE A 526 -17.18 9.24 33.40
C PHE A 526 -15.87 9.99 33.10
N THR A 527 -14.78 9.24 33.05
CA THR A 527 -13.44 9.69 32.62
C THR A 527 -13.11 9.23 31.19
N ALA A 528 -11.91 9.49 30.68
CA ALA A 528 -11.53 9.14 29.31
C ALA A 528 -11.84 7.68 28.90
N ASN A 529 -11.65 6.71 29.79
CA ASN A 529 -12.06 5.32 29.59
C ASN A 529 -12.71 4.80 30.87
N ASN A 530 -13.86 4.11 30.77
CA ASN A 530 -14.54 3.54 31.92
C ASN A 530 -15.06 2.15 31.60
N LEU A 531 -15.33 1.39 32.65
CA LEU A 531 -16.10 0.17 32.61
C LEU A 531 -17.41 0.40 33.35
N MET A 532 -18.53 0.25 32.65
CA MET A 532 -19.86 0.38 33.20
C MET A 532 -20.42 -1.02 33.45
N ALA A 533 -20.81 -1.31 34.69
CA ALA A 533 -21.49 -2.54 35.05
C ALA A 533 -22.98 -2.26 35.23
N ILE A 534 -23.83 -3.02 34.54
CA ILE A 534 -25.28 -2.92 34.66
C ILE A 534 -25.80 -4.29 35.08
N SER A 535 -26.41 -4.35 36.27
CA SER A 535 -27.07 -5.56 36.76
C SER A 535 -28.53 -5.53 36.35
N ILE A 536 -28.94 -6.52 35.56
CA ILE A 536 -30.29 -6.61 35.01
C ILE A 536 -30.97 -7.95 35.33
N LYS A 537 -32.30 -7.94 35.28
CA LYS A 537 -33.15 -9.12 35.17
C LYS A 537 -34.12 -8.91 34.00
N SER A 538 -34.08 -9.80 33.01
CA SER A 538 -34.92 -9.71 31.80
C SER A 538 -35.82 -10.94 31.66
N ASP A 539 -37.01 -10.75 31.09
CA ASP A 539 -37.91 -11.83 30.69
C ASP A 539 -37.54 -12.48 29.34
N THR A 540 -36.76 -11.76 28.53
CA THR A 540 -36.47 -12.09 27.14
C THR A 540 -34.98 -11.90 26.83
N ASP A 541 -34.50 -12.59 25.78
CA ASP A 541 -33.17 -12.35 25.22
C ASP A 541 -33.21 -11.05 24.40
N GLY A 542 -32.15 -10.26 24.47
CA GLY A 542 -32.16 -8.95 23.82
C GLY A 542 -30.79 -8.36 23.54
N LEU A 543 -30.82 -7.17 22.93
CA LEU A 543 -29.65 -6.33 22.72
C LEU A 543 -29.83 -5.03 23.52
N MET A 544 -28.89 -4.77 24.42
CA MET A 544 -28.77 -3.49 25.11
C MET A 544 -27.72 -2.64 24.40
N GLN A 545 -27.99 -1.35 24.23
CA GLN A 545 -27.06 -0.44 23.59
C GLN A 545 -26.92 0.87 24.38
N LEU A 546 -25.67 1.27 24.62
CA LEU A 546 -25.33 2.54 25.23
C LEU A 546 -24.77 3.49 24.17
N PHE A 547 -25.15 4.78 24.23
CA PHE A 547 -24.66 5.84 23.37
C PHE A 547 -24.12 7.00 24.18
N TRP A 548 -23.06 7.63 23.69
CA TRP A 548 -22.52 8.87 24.23
C TRP A 548 -22.21 9.86 23.10
N SER A 549 -22.39 11.16 23.38
CA SER A 549 -22.23 12.24 22.39
C SER A 549 -21.56 13.48 22.98
N ASP A 550 -20.88 14.24 22.12
CA ASP A 550 -20.28 15.55 22.40
C ASP A 550 -21.29 16.72 22.30
N GLY A 551 -22.57 16.39 22.13
CA GLY A 551 -23.68 17.33 21.96
C GLY A 551 -24.17 17.49 20.51
N ARG A 552 -23.60 16.75 19.54
CA ARG A 552 -24.02 16.75 18.13
C ARG A 552 -25.01 15.62 17.76
N GLY A 553 -25.66 15.02 18.76
CA GLY A 553 -26.60 13.90 18.60
C GLY A 553 -25.95 12.52 18.75
N PHE A 554 -26.77 11.47 18.87
CA PHE A 554 -26.31 10.10 19.05
C PHE A 554 -26.05 9.42 17.70
N ALA A 555 -24.88 8.78 17.56
CA ALA A 555 -24.50 8.01 16.38
C ALA A 555 -24.13 6.58 16.77
N ALA A 556 -24.66 5.60 16.04
CA ALA A 556 -24.34 4.18 16.23
C ALA A 556 -22.97 3.86 15.60
N ARG A 557 -21.88 4.09 16.34
CA ARG A 557 -20.51 3.71 15.96
C ARG A 557 -19.90 2.88 17.08
N GLN A 558 -19.92 1.56 16.91
CA GLN A 558 -19.44 0.59 17.90
C GLN A 558 -18.00 0.90 18.33
N GLY A 559 -17.79 1.15 19.62
CA GLY A 559 -16.48 1.47 20.21
C GLY A 559 -16.03 2.93 20.08
N GLU A 560 -16.74 3.77 19.32
CA GLU A 560 -16.44 5.21 19.18
C GLU A 560 -17.47 6.11 19.89
N SER A 561 -18.76 5.89 19.63
CA SER A 561 -19.88 6.67 20.18
C SER A 561 -21.06 5.81 20.63
N SER A 562 -20.94 4.48 20.53
CA SER A 562 -21.90 3.53 21.08
C SER A 562 -21.26 2.19 21.44
N MET A 563 -21.88 1.44 22.34
CA MET A 563 -21.52 0.05 22.64
C MET A 563 -22.79 -0.78 22.79
N ALA A 564 -22.93 -1.83 21.99
CA ALA A 564 -24.02 -2.81 22.10
C ALA A 564 -23.54 -4.15 22.67
N VAL A 565 -24.38 -4.79 23.47
CA VAL A 565 -24.14 -6.10 24.08
C VAL A 565 -25.41 -6.94 24.08
N ARG A 566 -25.27 -8.24 23.79
CA ARG A 566 -26.37 -9.20 23.87
C ARG A 566 -26.47 -9.73 25.29
N PHE A 567 -27.70 -9.89 25.76
CA PHE A 567 -28.00 -10.50 27.05
C PHE A 567 -29.06 -11.60 26.86
N LEU A 568 -29.11 -12.51 27.82
CA LEU A 568 -30.09 -13.59 27.86
C LEU A 568 -31.17 -13.29 28.91
N ALA A 569 -32.32 -13.93 28.77
CA ALA A 569 -33.37 -13.95 29.77
C ALA A 569 -32.82 -14.46 31.12
N GLY A 570 -33.31 -13.88 32.22
CA GLY A 570 -32.84 -14.13 33.58
C GLY A 570 -31.98 -13.00 34.14
N GLU A 571 -31.27 -13.29 35.22
CA GLU A 571 -30.40 -12.32 35.92
C GLU A 571 -28.98 -12.33 35.37
N GLN A 572 -28.48 -11.15 34.98
CA GLN A 572 -27.14 -10.98 34.43
C GLN A 572 -26.49 -9.69 34.88
N ARG A 573 -25.16 -9.71 35.02
CA ARG A 573 -24.34 -8.51 35.20
C ARG A 573 -23.55 -8.27 33.93
N ILE A 574 -23.90 -7.19 33.24
CA ILE A 574 -23.34 -6.81 31.95
C ILE A 574 -22.20 -5.82 32.18
N LEU A 575 -21.07 -6.03 31.49
CA LEU A 575 -19.93 -5.12 31.50
C LEU A 575 -19.79 -4.46 30.12
N LEU A 576 -19.85 -3.13 30.09
CA LEU A 576 -19.72 -2.30 28.90
C LEU A 576 -18.47 -1.44 29.02
N ALA A 577 -17.56 -1.54 28.05
CA ALA A 577 -16.48 -0.57 27.94
C ALA A 577 -17.04 0.74 27.37
N VAL A 578 -16.90 1.83 28.11
CA VAL A 578 -17.45 3.13 27.76
C VAL A 578 -16.32 4.13 27.56
N GLY A 579 -16.15 4.56 26.31
CA GLY A 579 -15.14 5.54 25.89
C GLY A 579 -15.67 6.95 26.05
N ASN A 580 -15.16 7.66 27.04
CA ASN A 580 -15.48 9.01 27.42
C ASN A 580 -15.55 10.12 26.37
N GLY A 581 -14.41 10.41 25.73
CA GLY A 581 -14.19 11.72 25.12
C GLY A 581 -14.71 12.88 26.02
N PRO A 582 -15.11 14.03 25.47
CA PRO A 582 -15.94 14.98 26.18
C PRO A 582 -17.43 14.54 26.13
N CYS A 583 -17.85 13.67 27.05
CA CYS A 583 -19.26 13.28 27.21
C CYS A 583 -20.11 14.50 27.60
N LYS A 584 -21.15 14.80 26.81
CA LYS A 584 -22.19 15.79 27.15
C LYS A 584 -23.59 15.20 27.24
N GLN A 585 -23.85 14.13 26.49
CA GLN A 585 -25.14 13.43 26.46
C GLN A 585 -24.91 11.93 26.50
N LEU A 586 -25.76 11.22 27.24
CA LEU A 586 -25.72 9.77 27.41
C LEU A 586 -27.13 9.20 27.19
N ARG A 587 -27.24 8.10 26.44
CA ARG A 587 -28.51 7.40 26.20
C ARG A 587 -28.31 5.89 26.36
N LEU A 588 -29.26 5.25 27.02
CA LEU A 588 -29.35 3.80 27.13
C LEU A 588 -30.62 3.31 26.44
N ASP A 589 -30.42 2.36 25.53
CA ASP A 589 -31.49 1.63 24.86
C ASP A 589 -31.50 0.22 25.51
N PRO A 590 -32.43 -0.05 26.44
CA PRO A 590 -32.34 -1.21 27.33
C PRO A 590 -32.60 -2.55 26.61
N THR A 591 -33.34 -2.55 25.50
CA THR A 591 -33.65 -3.76 24.72
C THR A 591 -34.11 -3.41 23.31
N ASN A 592 -34.03 -4.37 22.40
CA ASN A 592 -34.61 -4.30 21.06
C ASN A 592 -35.89 -5.15 20.90
N GLN A 593 -36.39 -5.73 21.99
CA GLN A 593 -37.62 -6.52 22.02
C GLN A 593 -38.83 -5.65 22.38
N MET A 594 -39.96 -5.85 21.70
CA MET A 594 -41.21 -5.16 21.98
C MET A 594 -42.01 -5.92 23.05
N ASN A 595 -42.70 -5.21 23.93
CA ASN A 595 -43.49 -5.76 25.05
C ASN A 595 -42.68 -6.65 25.99
N SER A 596 -41.42 -6.28 26.23
CA SER A 596 -40.53 -6.94 27.19
C SER A 596 -40.38 -6.11 28.46
N THR A 597 -40.12 -6.80 29.57
CA THR A 597 -39.91 -6.21 30.89
C THR A 597 -38.47 -6.43 31.35
N ILE A 598 -37.79 -5.35 31.71
CA ILE A 598 -36.42 -5.37 32.21
C ILE A 598 -36.35 -4.63 33.54
N LEU A 599 -35.80 -5.29 34.55
CA LEU A 599 -35.45 -4.69 35.81
C LEU A 599 -33.95 -4.38 35.85
N ILE A 600 -33.58 -3.10 35.91
CA ILE A 600 -32.20 -2.66 36.15
C ILE A 600 -32.02 -2.44 37.65
N ARG A 601 -31.24 -3.32 38.30
CA ARG A 601 -31.00 -3.28 39.75
C ARG A 601 -29.90 -2.29 40.14
N SER A 602 -28.84 -2.21 39.33
CA SER A 602 -27.75 -1.27 39.57
C SER A 602 -27.07 -0.86 38.28
N ILE A 603 -26.56 0.38 38.30
CA ILE A 603 -25.66 0.92 37.29
C ILE A 603 -24.42 1.41 38.02
N GLU A 604 -23.27 0.82 37.74
CA GLU A 604 -22.00 1.16 38.38
C GLU A 604 -20.97 1.56 37.34
N ILE A 605 -20.13 2.55 37.64
CA ILE A 605 -19.10 3.07 36.73
C ILE A 605 -17.74 3.00 37.43
N ALA A 606 -16.74 2.43 36.76
CA ALA A 606 -15.36 2.40 37.24
C ALA A 606 -14.41 3.03 36.20
N PRO A 607 -13.51 3.94 36.59
CA PRO A 607 -12.53 4.49 35.68
C PRO A 607 -11.51 3.42 35.28
N LEU A 608 -11.19 3.35 34.00
CA LEU A 608 -10.21 2.42 33.43
C LEU A 608 -8.93 3.18 33.07
N SER A 609 -7.84 2.87 33.75
CA SER A 609 -6.52 3.40 33.44
C SER A 609 -5.77 2.44 32.51
N ILE A 610 -5.23 2.98 31.42
CA ILE A 610 -4.39 2.23 30.48
C ILE A 610 -3.00 2.84 30.56
N ARG A 611 -2.08 2.17 31.26
CA ARG A 611 -0.69 2.62 31.40
C ARG A 611 0.22 1.73 30.57
N ARG A 612 1.22 2.32 29.91
CA ARG A 612 2.31 1.52 29.32
C ARG A 612 3.03 0.80 30.45
N ARG A 613 3.25 -0.52 30.32
CA ARG A 613 4.10 -1.25 31.25
C ARG A 613 5.52 -0.65 31.14
N PRO A 614 6.17 -0.22 32.24
CA PRO A 614 7.59 0.12 32.16
C PRO A 614 8.34 -1.11 31.63
N PHE A 615 9.18 -0.89 30.61
CA PHE A 615 9.93 -1.95 29.94
C PHE A 615 10.73 -2.77 30.96
N TYR A 616 10.31 -4.00 31.24
CA TYR A 616 11.24 -5.03 31.68
C TYR A 616 11.70 -5.77 30.44
N LEU A 617 12.98 -5.65 30.13
CA LEU A 617 13.70 -6.45 29.14
C LEU A 617 13.51 -7.94 29.49
N ARG A 618 12.55 -8.61 28.86
CA ARG A 618 12.47 -10.08 28.84
C ARG A 618 13.57 -10.58 27.90
N ILE A 619 14.81 -10.62 28.39
CA ILE A 619 15.97 -11.13 27.63
C ILE A 619 15.99 -12.66 27.54
N PHE A 620 15.18 -13.39 28.30
CA PHE A 620 15.11 -14.85 28.19
C PHE A 620 13.67 -15.32 28.03
N LYS A 621 13.37 -15.77 26.81
CA LYS A 621 12.24 -16.65 26.53
C LYS A 621 12.63 -18.01 27.13
N SER A 622 12.11 -18.36 28.31
CA SER A 622 12.18 -19.73 28.77
C SER A 622 11.37 -20.57 27.78
N LEU A 623 12.04 -21.54 27.17
CA LEU A 623 11.39 -22.72 26.64
C LEU A 623 10.57 -23.33 27.78
N SER A 624 9.24 -23.30 27.69
CA SER A 624 8.39 -24.33 28.30
C SER A 624 7.65 -24.96 27.13
N THR A 625 8.12 -26.10 26.63
CA THR A 625 7.69 -27.44 27.05
C THR A 625 6.18 -27.59 26.98
N ASN A 626 5.76 -28.45 26.05
CA ASN A 626 4.54 -29.23 25.96
C ASN A 626 3.54 -29.05 27.11
N ASP A 627 2.31 -28.69 26.75
CA ASP A 627 1.14 -29.55 26.92
C ASP A 627 0.12 -29.25 25.80
#